data_AF-A0A7Y6YBG6-F1
#
_entry.id   AF-A0A7Y6YBG6-F1
#
_cell.length_a   1.000
_cell.length_b   1.000
_cell.length_c   1.000
_cell.angle_alpha   90.00
_cell.angle_beta   90.00
_cell.angle_gamma   90.00
#
_symmetry.space_group_name_H-M   'P 1'
#
loop_
_entity.id
_entity.type
_entity.pdbx_description
1 polymer ?
#
loop_
_entity_poly.entity_id
_entity_poly.type
_entity_poly.pdbx_seq_one_letter_code
_entity_poly.pdbx_strand_id
1 'polypeptide(L)'
;RYENVHRMQHKDGHWVYILDRGQVMERNEAGEVVRFTGTHTDVTELYRLQNDLAETVEKYDAVSDITGLGIFETNFETNRVVCNQRFRDIYGLPANPSLKLSDLIEPLHPKDSERVLAYIRDHSQNLLGGTIEYRIRVEGRTKWCRAATRYIKNTQGEVVSTVAVLDITDEKDREYELESAVSELREERQKRPKCYL
;
A
#
# COMPACT_ATOMS: atom_id res chain seq x y z
N ARG A 1 39.55 8.77 -9.64
CA ARG A 1 38.37 9.53 -9.17
C ARG A 1 37.93 8.89 -7.87
N TYR A 2 37.75 9.68 -6.83
CA TYR A 2 37.35 9.27 -5.49
C TYR A 2 35.99 9.88 -5.20
N GLU A 3 35.11 9.10 -4.57
CA GLU A 3 33.79 9.55 -4.12
C GLU A 3 33.46 8.81 -2.82
N ASN A 4 33.12 9.58 -1.78
CA ASN A 4 32.78 9.03 -0.48
C ASN A 4 31.82 9.97 0.27
N VAL A 5 30.89 9.38 1.02
CA VAL A 5 30.09 10.12 1.99
C VAL A 5 30.53 9.73 3.39
N HIS A 6 30.82 10.74 4.21
CA HIS A 6 31.17 10.55 5.61
C HIS A 6 30.62 11.69 6.46
N ARG A 7 30.70 11.52 7.78
CA ARG A 7 30.29 12.55 8.72
C ARG A 7 31.46 13.45 9.08
N MET A 8 31.20 14.75 9.13
CA MET A 8 32.12 15.77 9.65
C MET A 8 31.43 16.59 10.72
N GLN A 9 32.19 17.09 11.70
CA GLN A 9 31.65 18.00 12.71
C GLN A 9 31.78 19.44 12.19
N HIS A 10 30.65 20.15 12.08
CA HIS A 10 30.63 21.57 11.74
C HIS A 10 31.27 22.39 12.87
N LYS A 11 31.81 23.57 12.56
CA LYS A 11 32.41 24.47 13.55
C LYS A 11 31.44 24.88 14.68
N ASP A 12 30.13 24.82 14.40
CA ASP A 12 29.07 25.12 15.37
C ASP A 12 28.66 23.88 16.21
N GLY A 13 29.41 22.77 16.10
CA GLY A 13 29.30 21.59 16.98
C GLY A 13 28.36 20.48 16.50
N HIS A 14 27.48 20.73 15.53
CA HIS A 14 26.60 19.72 14.96
C HIS A 14 27.30 18.85 13.90
N TRP A 15 26.74 17.68 13.61
CA TRP A 15 27.27 16.77 12.60
C TRP A 15 26.61 17.01 11.24
N VAL A 16 27.41 17.00 10.19
CA VAL A 16 26.96 17.08 8.79
C VAL A 16 27.44 15.87 8.01
N TYR A 17 26.65 15.42 7.04
CA TYR A 17 27.08 14.45 6.04
C TYR A 17 27.69 15.20 4.87
N ILE A 18 28.95 14.89 4.55
CA ILE A 18 29.69 15.51 3.46
C ILE A 18 29.91 14.46 2.37
N LEU A 19 29.48 14.79 1.15
CA LEU A 19 29.88 14.13 -0.07
C LEU A 19 31.22 14.74 -0.51
N ASP A 20 32.28 13.98 -0.35
CA ASP A 20 33.61 14.32 -0.86
C ASP A 20 33.83 13.64 -2.21
N ARG A 21 34.20 14.46 -3.20
CA ARG A 21 34.54 14.02 -4.56
C ARG A 21 35.87 14.62 -4.93
N GLY A 22 36.81 13.79 -5.37
CA GLY A 22 38.11 14.27 -5.76
C GLY A 22 38.79 13.50 -6.88
N GLN A 23 39.72 14.16 -7.55
CA GLN A 23 40.48 13.60 -8.65
C GLN A 23 41.91 14.16 -8.67
N VAL A 24 42.85 13.28 -9.01
CA VAL A 24 44.23 13.67 -9.33
C VAL A 24 44.21 14.46 -10.63
N MET A 25 44.68 15.70 -10.56
CA MET A 25 44.76 16.61 -11.70
C MET A 25 46.09 16.49 -12.42
N GLU A 26 47.17 16.21 -11.69
CA GLU A 26 48.52 16.23 -12.23
C GLU A 26 49.43 15.22 -11.52
N ARG A 27 50.29 14.57 -12.30
CA ARG A 27 51.37 13.72 -11.82
C ARG A 27 52.69 14.20 -12.41
N ASN A 28 53.77 14.09 -11.63
CA ASN A 28 55.11 14.38 -12.15
C ASN A 28 55.64 13.25 -13.06
N GLU A 29 56.83 13.44 -13.63
CA GLU A 29 57.49 12.46 -14.50
C GLU A 29 57.80 11.11 -13.81
N ALA A 30 57.95 11.12 -12.47
CA ALA A 30 58.12 9.91 -11.67
C ALA A 30 56.78 9.19 -11.37
N GLY A 31 55.65 9.75 -11.83
CA GLY A 31 54.30 9.20 -11.62
C GLY A 31 53.64 9.59 -10.29
N GLU A 32 54.29 10.42 -9.47
CA GLU A 32 53.79 10.85 -8.17
C GLU A 32 52.71 11.92 -8.31
N VAL A 33 51.71 11.91 -7.42
CA VAL A 33 50.61 12.89 -7.43
C VAL A 33 51.14 14.24 -6.95
N VAL A 34 51.11 15.26 -7.81
CA VAL A 34 51.53 16.63 -7.44
C VAL A 34 50.35 17.59 -7.29
N ARG A 35 49.18 17.24 -7.84
CA ARG A 35 47.96 18.02 -7.67
C ARG A 35 46.72 17.14 -7.56
N PHE A 36 45.94 17.38 -6.51
CA PHE A 36 44.63 16.79 -6.30
C PHE A 36 43.62 17.92 -6.10
N THR A 37 42.45 17.79 -6.71
CA THR A 37 41.34 18.73 -6.53
C THR A 37 40.12 17.94 -6.09
N GLY A 38 39.37 18.48 -5.13
CA GLY A 38 38.09 17.92 -4.71
C GLY A 38 37.09 18.98 -4.26
N THR A 39 35.86 18.53 -4.03
CA THR A 39 34.74 19.34 -3.57
C THR A 39 34.08 18.66 -2.38
N HIS A 40 33.81 19.42 -1.33
CA HIS A 40 32.94 19.01 -0.24
C HIS A 40 31.54 19.58 -0.49
N THR A 41 30.54 18.71 -0.60
CA THR A 41 29.13 19.12 -0.67
C THR A 41 28.43 18.63 0.59
N ASP A 42 27.81 19.55 1.33
CA ASP A 42 26.93 19.18 2.43
C ASP A 42 25.66 18.52 1.87
N VAL A 43 25.44 17.27 2.25
CA VAL A 43 24.30 16.45 1.85
C VAL A 43 23.44 16.05 3.06
N THR A 44 23.58 16.73 4.18
CA THR A 44 22.87 16.44 5.45
C THR A 44 21.36 16.44 5.27
N GLU A 45 20.81 17.48 4.62
CA GLU A 45 19.38 17.59 4.33
C GLU A 45 18.89 16.44 3.44
N LEU A 46 19.67 16.07 2.42
CA LEU A 46 19.32 14.97 1.53
C LEU A 46 19.27 13.63 2.28
N TYR A 47 20.29 13.35 3.10
CA TYR A 47 20.34 12.13 3.92
C TYR A 47 19.20 12.09 4.92
N ARG A 48 18.86 13.22 5.56
CA ARG A 48 17.74 13.31 6.48
C ARG A 48 16.42 12.99 5.78
N LEU A 49 16.14 13.64 4.65
CA LEU A 49 14.92 13.39 3.87
C LEU A 49 14.83 11.94 3.38
N GLN A 50 15.95 11.35 2.95
CA GLN A 50 15.99 9.94 2.55
C GLN A 50 15.70 9.00 3.72
N ASN A 51 16.26 9.27 4.89
CA ASN A 51 16.04 8.46 6.09
C ASN A 51 14.60 8.60 6.61
N ASP A 52 14.07 9.83 6.66
CA ASP A 52 12.70 10.10 7.09
C ASP A 52 11.69 9.41 6.15
N LEU A 53 11.97 9.40 4.83
CA LEU A 53 11.18 8.67 3.85
C LEU A 53 11.27 7.15 4.07
N ALA A 54 12.47 6.60 4.24
CA ALA A 54 12.67 5.17 4.48
C ALA A 54 11.93 4.70 5.74
N GLU A 55 12.05 5.44 6.84
CA GLU A 55 11.34 5.15 8.09
C GLU A 55 9.81 5.23 7.92
N THR A 56 9.33 6.17 7.12
CA THR A 56 7.89 6.29 6.81
C THR A 56 7.39 5.10 6.00
N VAL A 57 8.16 4.63 5.01
CA VAL A 57 7.83 3.45 4.20
C VAL A 57 7.83 2.19 5.07
N GLU A 58 8.85 1.99 5.90
CA GLU A 58 8.92 0.84 6.81
C GLU A 58 7.74 0.80 7.80
N LYS A 59 7.37 1.95 8.38
CA LYS A 59 6.20 2.05 9.27
C LYS A 59 4.90 1.74 8.53
N TYR A 60 4.77 2.23 7.30
CA TYR A 60 3.60 1.97 6.47
C TYR A 60 3.44 0.47 6.18
N ASP A 61 4.52 -0.19 5.76
CA ASP A 61 4.53 -1.63 5.47
C ASP A 61 4.23 -2.44 6.75
N ALA A 62 4.86 -2.09 7.88
CA ALA A 62 4.59 -2.76 9.16
C ALA A 62 3.12 -2.65 9.60
N VAL A 63 2.51 -1.47 9.46
CA VAL A 63 1.08 -1.29 9.79
C VAL A 63 0.20 -2.12 8.86
N SER A 64 0.50 -2.14 7.56
CA SER A 64 -0.22 -2.95 6.59
C SER A 64 -0.17 -4.44 6.92
N ASP A 65 1.01 -4.95 7.27
CA ASP A 65 1.23 -6.36 7.60
C ASP A 65 0.51 -6.77 8.89
N ILE A 66 0.60 -5.98 9.95
CA ILE A 66 -0.04 -6.26 11.25
C ILE A 66 -1.56 -6.24 11.12
N THR A 67 -2.11 -5.29 10.37
CA THR A 67 -3.57 -5.13 10.20
C THR A 67 -4.15 -6.01 9.10
N GLY A 68 -3.29 -6.64 8.28
CA GLY A 68 -3.69 -7.39 7.11
C GLY A 68 -4.28 -6.52 5.99
N LEU A 69 -4.01 -5.22 6.00
CA LEU A 69 -4.61 -4.22 5.11
C LEU A 69 -3.93 -4.19 3.74
N GLY A 70 -4.64 -4.64 2.70
CA GLY A 70 -4.25 -4.38 1.33
C GLY A 70 -4.54 -2.93 0.95
N ILE A 71 -3.60 -2.25 0.30
CA ILE A 71 -3.79 -0.88 -0.16
C ILE A 71 -3.42 -0.81 -1.62
N PHE A 72 -4.29 -0.18 -2.42
CA PHE A 72 -3.96 0.23 -3.76
C PHE A 72 -4.37 1.67 -4.04
N GLU A 73 -3.65 2.29 -4.94
CA GLU A 73 -3.90 3.61 -5.46
C GLU A 73 -4.12 3.55 -6.96
N THR A 74 -5.18 4.21 -7.42
CA THR A 74 -5.46 4.34 -8.85
C THR A 74 -5.36 5.79 -9.25
N ASN A 75 -4.51 6.05 -10.24
CA ASN A 75 -4.48 7.32 -10.95
C ASN A 75 -5.39 7.21 -12.18
N PHE A 76 -6.47 8.01 -12.21
CA PHE A 76 -7.49 7.93 -13.24
C PHE A 76 -7.04 8.52 -14.59
N GLU A 77 -6.06 9.40 -14.60
CA GLU A 77 -5.52 10.01 -15.82
C GLU A 77 -4.58 9.06 -16.55
N THR A 78 -3.73 8.35 -15.80
CA THR A 78 -2.74 7.40 -16.37
C THR A 78 -3.22 5.95 -16.39
N ASN A 79 -4.37 5.65 -15.78
CA ASN A 79 -4.93 4.30 -15.59
C ASN A 79 -3.91 3.32 -14.95
N ARG A 80 -3.05 3.84 -14.07
CA ARG A 80 -2.02 3.07 -13.37
C ARG A 80 -2.50 2.74 -11.97
N VAL A 81 -2.33 1.48 -11.58
CA VAL A 81 -2.55 1.02 -10.21
C VAL A 81 -1.20 0.74 -9.55
N VAL A 82 -1.02 1.29 -8.35
CA VAL A 82 0.09 0.97 -7.45
C VAL A 82 -0.51 0.31 -6.23
N CYS A 83 0.07 -0.78 -5.75
CA CYS A 83 -0.44 -1.45 -4.55
C CYS A 83 0.70 -2.02 -3.70
N ASN A 84 0.42 -2.15 -2.40
CA ASN A 84 1.31 -2.82 -1.47
C ASN A 84 1.30 -4.35 -1.67
N GLN A 85 2.19 -5.05 -0.97
CA GLN A 85 2.29 -6.50 -1.07
C GLN A 85 1.01 -7.19 -0.57
N ARG A 86 0.47 -6.72 0.55
CA ARG A 86 -0.72 -7.32 1.16
C ARG A 86 -1.93 -7.36 0.24
N PHE A 87 -2.15 -6.32 -0.57
CA PHE A 87 -3.22 -6.31 -1.57
C PHE A 87 -3.03 -7.41 -2.62
N ARG A 88 -1.79 -7.62 -3.08
CA ARG A 88 -1.47 -8.69 -4.03
C ARG A 88 -1.76 -10.06 -3.45
N ASP A 89 -1.45 -10.28 -2.18
CA ASP A 89 -1.71 -11.55 -1.49
C ASP A 89 -3.23 -11.82 -1.35
N ILE A 90 -4.01 -10.78 -1.05
CA ILE A 90 -5.48 -10.90 -0.98
C ILE A 90 -6.04 -11.32 -2.35
N TYR A 91 -5.60 -10.66 -3.42
CA TYR A 91 -6.10 -10.86 -4.79
C TYR A 91 -5.40 -12.00 -5.56
N GLY A 92 -4.34 -12.60 -5.02
CA GLY A 92 -3.52 -13.60 -5.74
C GLY A 92 -2.80 -13.03 -6.97
N LEU A 93 -2.39 -11.77 -6.93
CA LEU A 93 -1.74 -11.10 -8.05
C LEU A 93 -0.24 -11.40 -8.08
N PRO A 94 0.37 -11.55 -9.27
CA PRO A 94 1.81 -11.67 -9.39
C PRO A 94 2.51 -10.38 -8.94
N ALA A 95 3.81 -10.45 -8.68
CA ALA A 95 4.67 -9.32 -8.33
C ALA A 95 4.90 -8.32 -9.48
N ASN A 96 3.99 -8.26 -10.47
CA ASN A 96 4.07 -7.38 -11.61
C ASN A 96 3.96 -5.90 -11.16
N PRO A 97 4.93 -5.04 -11.52
CA PRO A 97 4.91 -3.62 -11.17
C PRO A 97 3.83 -2.80 -11.90
N SER A 98 3.21 -3.33 -12.95
CA SER A 98 2.21 -2.62 -13.75
C SER A 98 0.87 -3.34 -13.71
N LEU A 99 0.05 -2.98 -12.72
CA LEU A 99 -1.35 -3.38 -12.64
C LEU A 99 -2.24 -2.34 -13.29
N LYS A 100 -3.29 -2.81 -13.95
CA LYS A 100 -4.38 -2.02 -14.53
C LYS A 100 -5.65 -2.26 -13.74
N LEU A 101 -6.60 -1.33 -13.85
CA LEU A 101 -7.89 -1.46 -13.19
C LEU A 101 -8.64 -2.75 -13.57
N SER A 102 -8.45 -3.24 -14.81
CA SER A 102 -9.00 -4.52 -15.28
C SER A 102 -8.58 -5.71 -14.42
N ASP A 103 -7.34 -5.71 -13.93
CA ASP A 103 -6.76 -6.81 -13.16
C ASP A 103 -7.41 -6.92 -11.77
N LEU A 104 -8.02 -5.83 -11.28
CA LEU A 104 -8.76 -5.79 -10.02
C LEU A 104 -10.25 -6.16 -10.20
N ILE A 105 -10.77 -6.05 -11.43
CA ILE A 105 -12.17 -6.31 -11.76
C ILE A 105 -12.38 -7.77 -12.16
N GLU A 106 -11.42 -8.37 -12.87
CA GLU A 106 -11.50 -9.75 -13.35
C GLU A 106 -11.79 -10.78 -12.24
N PRO A 107 -11.19 -10.68 -11.04
CA PRO A 107 -11.49 -11.63 -9.96
C PRO A 107 -12.87 -11.46 -9.32
N LEU A 108 -13.64 -10.40 -9.63
CA LEU A 108 -14.93 -10.18 -8.98
C LEU A 108 -15.89 -11.36 -9.17
N HIS A 109 -16.56 -11.74 -8.08
CA HIS A 109 -17.54 -12.80 -8.12
C HIS A 109 -18.75 -12.39 -8.99
N PRO A 110 -19.27 -13.24 -9.89
CA PRO A 110 -20.34 -12.87 -10.84
C PRO A 110 -21.60 -12.27 -10.21
N LYS A 111 -21.96 -12.74 -9.01
CA LYS A 111 -23.11 -12.21 -8.24
C LYS A 111 -22.92 -10.78 -7.73
N ASP A 112 -21.68 -10.31 -7.64
CA ASP A 112 -21.35 -8.97 -7.14
C ASP A 112 -20.84 -8.02 -8.23
N SER A 113 -20.40 -8.54 -9.39
CA SER A 113 -19.76 -7.76 -10.45
C SER A 113 -20.57 -6.52 -10.86
N GLU A 114 -21.87 -6.67 -11.17
CA GLU A 114 -22.71 -5.54 -11.60
C GLU A 114 -22.83 -4.46 -10.52
N ARG A 115 -23.14 -4.87 -9.27
CA ARG A 115 -23.27 -3.97 -8.12
C ARG A 115 -21.98 -3.22 -7.82
N VAL A 116 -20.85 -3.93 -7.83
CA VAL A 116 -19.54 -3.34 -7.54
C VAL A 116 -19.11 -2.38 -8.65
N LEU A 117 -19.32 -2.73 -9.92
CA LEU A 117 -19.01 -1.85 -11.05
C LEU A 117 -19.88 -0.60 -11.06
N ALA A 118 -21.17 -0.71 -10.70
CA ALA A 118 -22.05 0.44 -10.55
C ALA A 118 -21.57 1.37 -9.42
N TYR A 119 -21.19 0.79 -8.27
CA TYR A 119 -20.62 1.53 -7.15
C TYR A 119 -19.33 2.26 -7.54
N ILE A 120 -18.38 1.57 -8.18
CA ILE A 120 -17.12 2.17 -8.64
C ILE A 120 -17.39 3.33 -9.60
N ARG A 121 -18.32 3.16 -10.55
CA ARG A 121 -18.67 4.20 -11.52
C ARG A 121 -19.24 5.44 -10.83
N ASP A 122 -20.22 5.28 -9.97
CA ASP A 122 -20.87 6.39 -9.27
C ASP A 122 -19.89 7.13 -8.34
N HIS A 123 -19.10 6.39 -7.56
CA HIS A 123 -18.16 6.98 -6.62
C HIS A 123 -16.96 7.65 -7.29
N SER A 124 -16.49 7.12 -8.42
CA SER A 124 -15.38 7.72 -9.19
C SER A 124 -15.80 8.98 -9.94
N GLN A 125 -17.02 9.03 -10.48
CA GLN A 125 -17.53 10.23 -11.16
C GLN A 125 -17.79 11.38 -10.20
N ASN A 126 -18.28 11.05 -9.00
CA ASN A 126 -18.67 12.05 -8.00
C ASN A 126 -17.59 12.29 -6.92
N LEU A 127 -16.44 11.61 -7.02
CA LEU A 127 -15.34 11.64 -6.04
C LEU A 127 -15.80 11.33 -4.60
N LEU A 128 -16.75 10.41 -4.47
CA LEU A 128 -17.35 10.03 -3.19
C LEU A 128 -16.51 8.96 -2.52
N GLY A 129 -16.01 9.25 -1.32
CA GLY A 129 -15.50 8.20 -0.45
C GLY A 129 -16.63 7.27 0.00
N GLY A 130 -16.29 6.06 0.43
CA GLY A 130 -17.30 5.10 0.88
C GLY A 130 -16.73 3.72 1.16
N THR A 131 -17.58 2.83 1.64
CA THR A 131 -17.24 1.44 1.92
C THR A 131 -18.15 0.48 1.16
N ILE A 132 -17.59 -0.61 0.64
CA ILE A 132 -18.33 -1.67 -0.03
C ILE A 132 -17.79 -3.05 0.34
N GLU A 133 -18.69 -3.99 0.58
CA GLU A 133 -18.37 -5.42 0.72
C GLU A 133 -18.71 -6.17 -0.58
N TYR A 134 -17.83 -7.08 -0.98
CA TYR A 134 -17.98 -7.87 -2.19
C TYR A 134 -17.13 -9.14 -2.13
N ARG A 135 -17.43 -10.08 -3.02
CA ARG A 135 -16.66 -11.31 -3.16
C ARG A 135 -15.72 -11.26 -4.35
N ILE A 136 -14.57 -11.88 -4.19
CA ILE A 136 -13.62 -12.18 -5.26
C ILE A 136 -13.40 -13.70 -5.36
N ARG A 137 -12.99 -14.17 -6.54
CA ARG A 137 -12.55 -15.53 -6.80
C ARG A 137 -11.06 -15.53 -7.08
N VAL A 138 -10.30 -16.17 -6.18
CA VAL A 138 -8.85 -16.27 -6.25
C VAL A 138 -8.49 -17.75 -6.11
N GLU A 139 -7.76 -18.29 -7.09
CA GLU A 139 -7.32 -19.70 -7.09
C GLU A 139 -8.45 -20.72 -6.83
N GLY A 140 -9.64 -20.44 -7.39
CA GLY A 140 -10.82 -21.29 -7.23
C GLY A 140 -11.56 -21.16 -5.89
N ARG A 141 -11.06 -20.33 -4.96
CA ARG A 141 -11.71 -20.02 -3.69
C ARG A 141 -12.43 -18.68 -3.75
N THR A 142 -13.54 -18.58 -3.03
CA THR A 142 -14.26 -17.31 -2.85
C THR A 142 -13.76 -16.65 -1.57
N LYS A 143 -13.36 -15.38 -1.65
CA LYS A 143 -13.01 -14.55 -0.50
C LYS A 143 -13.99 -13.39 -0.38
N TRP A 144 -14.34 -13.02 0.84
CA TRP A 144 -15.05 -11.78 1.11
C TRP A 144 -14.07 -10.64 1.35
N CYS A 145 -14.30 -9.52 0.67
CA CYS A 145 -13.50 -8.31 0.80
C CYS A 145 -14.36 -7.15 1.26
N ARG A 146 -13.80 -6.31 2.14
CA ARG A 146 -14.33 -5.00 2.49
C ARG A 146 -13.36 -3.95 1.97
N ALA A 147 -13.82 -3.11 1.06
CA ALA A 147 -13.04 -1.99 0.54
C ALA A 147 -13.55 -0.65 1.09
N ALA A 148 -12.62 0.25 1.42
CA ALA A 148 -12.88 1.61 1.80
C ALA A 148 -12.08 2.56 0.91
N THR A 149 -12.76 3.52 0.27
CA THR A 149 -12.16 4.42 -0.71
C THR A 149 -12.10 5.85 -0.19
N ARG A 150 -10.99 6.53 -0.45
CA ARG A 150 -10.85 7.98 -0.32
C ARG A 150 -10.21 8.56 -1.58
N TYR A 151 -10.68 9.72 -2.01
CA TYR A 151 -10.09 10.49 -3.11
C TYR A 151 -9.24 11.62 -2.54
N ILE A 152 -8.04 11.78 -3.08
CA ILE A 152 -7.10 12.84 -2.72
C ILE A 152 -6.51 13.45 -3.99
N LYS A 153 -6.03 14.70 -3.90
CA LYS A 153 -5.20 15.29 -4.95
C LYS A 153 -3.73 15.07 -4.59
N ASN A 154 -2.96 14.53 -5.52
CA ASN A 154 -1.52 14.39 -5.33
C ASN A 154 -0.80 15.75 -5.46
N THR A 155 0.52 15.76 -5.27
CA THR A 155 1.36 16.98 -5.36
C THR A 155 1.38 17.60 -6.76
N GLN A 156 0.97 16.85 -7.80
CA GLN A 156 0.86 17.31 -9.19
C GLN A 156 -0.55 17.84 -9.50
N GLY A 157 -1.48 17.77 -8.55
CA GLY A 157 -2.87 18.22 -8.68
C GLY A 157 -3.81 17.17 -9.28
N GLU A 158 -3.30 16.00 -9.64
CA GLU A 158 -4.06 14.89 -10.22
C GLU A 158 -4.91 14.22 -9.13
N VAL A 159 -6.08 13.73 -9.52
CA VAL A 159 -6.98 13.00 -8.61
C VAL A 159 -6.53 11.54 -8.51
N VAL A 160 -6.21 11.11 -7.30
CA VAL A 160 -5.85 9.74 -6.95
C VAL A 160 -6.89 9.17 -6.00
N SER A 161 -7.32 7.94 -6.26
CA SER A 161 -8.08 7.17 -5.27
C SER A 161 -7.13 6.28 -4.48
N THR A 162 -7.23 6.32 -3.15
CA THR A 162 -6.58 5.36 -2.26
C THR A 162 -7.67 4.43 -1.72
N VAL A 163 -7.49 3.13 -1.91
CA VAL A 163 -8.44 2.11 -1.50
C VAL A 163 -7.77 1.15 -0.53
N ALA A 164 -8.34 1.04 0.65
CA ALA A 164 -8.01 0.08 1.67
C ALA A 164 -8.91 -1.15 1.52
N VAL A 165 -8.34 -2.35 1.48
CA VAL A 165 -9.05 -3.62 1.30
C VAL A 165 -8.66 -4.61 2.39
N LEU A 166 -9.66 -5.17 3.05
CA LEU A 166 -9.50 -6.24 4.03
C LEU A 166 -10.13 -7.53 3.52
N ASP A 167 -9.45 -8.65 3.73
CA ASP A 167 -10.05 -9.97 3.64
C ASP A 167 -10.87 -10.20 4.92
N ILE A 168 -12.18 -10.28 4.77
CA ILE A 168 -13.15 -10.47 5.86
C ILE A 168 -13.82 -11.85 5.76
N THR A 169 -13.20 -12.80 5.07
CA THR A 169 -13.75 -14.16 4.88
C THR A 169 -14.00 -14.83 6.24
N ASP A 170 -13.00 -14.85 7.13
CA ASP A 170 -13.13 -15.42 8.48
C ASP A 170 -14.16 -14.68 9.35
N GLU A 171 -14.39 -13.39 9.10
CA GLU A 171 -15.44 -12.62 9.78
C GLU A 171 -16.83 -13.07 9.30
N LYS A 172 -17.00 -13.20 7.97
CA LYS A 172 -18.25 -13.65 7.36
C LYS A 172 -18.60 -15.10 7.67
N ASP A 173 -17.61 -15.99 7.68
CA ASP A 173 -17.83 -17.39 8.01
C ASP A 173 -18.35 -17.53 9.46
N ARG A 174 -17.75 -16.80 10.41
CA ARG A 174 -18.24 -16.75 11.80
C ARG A 174 -19.62 -16.10 11.92
N GLU A 175 -19.90 -15.06 11.14
CA GLU A 175 -21.21 -14.42 11.10
C GLU A 175 -22.28 -15.42 10.64
N TYR A 176 -22.03 -16.17 9.56
CA TYR A 176 -22.96 -17.17 9.05
C TYR A 176 -23.15 -18.37 9.99
N GLU A 177 -22.09 -18.84 10.64
CA GLU A 177 -22.18 -19.89 11.66
C GLU A 177 -23.08 -19.46 12.83
N LEU A 178 -22.89 -18.22 13.31
CA LEU A 178 -23.71 -17.64 14.37
C LEU A 178 -25.17 -17.49 13.94
N GLU A 179 -25.41 -17.00 12.72
CA GLU A 179 -26.77 -16.86 12.17
C GLU A 179 -27.48 -18.21 12.06
N SER A 180 -26.79 -19.24 11.57
CA SER A 180 -27.32 -20.60 11.46
C SER A 180 -27.69 -21.15 12.84
N ALA A 181 -26.77 -21.06 13.81
CA ALA A 181 -27.01 -21.54 15.17
C ALA A 181 -28.16 -20.80 15.86
N VAL A 182 -28.28 -19.48 15.66
CA VAL A 182 -29.39 -18.68 16.19
C VAL A 182 -30.73 -19.09 15.55
N SER A 183 -30.73 -19.37 14.24
CA SER A 183 -31.93 -19.82 13.53
C SER A 183 -32.42 -21.19 14.04
N GLU A 184 -31.52 -22.16 14.19
CA GLU A 184 -31.83 -23.49 14.71
C GLU A 184 -32.42 -23.44 16.14
N LEU A 185 -31.81 -22.66 17.03
CA LEU A 185 -32.31 -22.47 18.40
C LEU A 185 -33.70 -21.81 18.44
N ARG A 186 -33.98 -20.87 17.52
CA ARG A 186 -35.32 -20.25 17.41
C ARG A 186 -36.36 -21.27 17.00
N GLU A 187 -36.05 -22.12 16.01
CA GLU A 187 -36.94 -23.18 15.57
C GLU A 187 -37.21 -24.23 16.67
N GLU A 188 -36.18 -24.63 17.42
CA GLU A 188 -36.35 -25.56 18.55
C GLU A 188 -37.23 -24.98 19.65
N ARG A 189 -37.05 -23.70 20.01
CA ARG A 189 -37.90 -23.04 21.02
C ARG A 189 -39.36 -22.95 20.55
N GLN A 190 -39.60 -22.79 19.25
CA GLN A 190 -40.95 -22.70 18.69
C GLN A 190 -41.66 -24.07 18.66
N LYS A 191 -40.90 -25.17 18.61
CA LYS A 191 -41.40 -26.56 18.65
C LYS A 191 -41.63 -27.09 20.07
N ARG A 192 -41.16 -26.41 21.13
CA ARG A 192 -41.41 -26.84 22.52
C ARG A 192 -42.89 -26.65 22.87
N PRO A 193 -43.62 -27.70 23.28
CA PRO A 193 -45.02 -27.56 23.69
C PRO A 193 -45.11 -26.61 24.88
N LYS A 194 -46.11 -25.72 24.89
CA LYS A 194 -46.45 -24.94 26.08
C LYS A 194 -46.85 -25.94 27.17
N CYS A 195 -46.00 -26.12 28.18
CA CYS A 195 -46.42 -26.76 29.42
C CYS A 195 -47.49 -25.87 30.05
N TYR A 196 -48.76 -26.25 29.86
CA TYR A 196 -49.86 -25.70 30.64
C TYR A 196 -49.80 -26.38 32.01
N LEU A 197 -49.46 -25.60 33.04
CA LEU A 197 -49.69 -25.93 34.44
C LEU A 197 -51.15 -25.67 34.79
#